data_AF-A0A821SS37-F1
#
_entry.id   AF-A0A821SS37-F1
#
_cell.length_a   1.000
_cell.length_b   1.000
_cell.length_c   1.000
_cell.angle_alpha   90.00
_cell.angle_beta   90.00
_cell.angle_gamma   90.00
#
_symmetry.space_group_name_H-M   'P 1'
#
loop_
_entity.id
_entity.type
_entity.pdbx_description
1 polymer ?
#
loop_
_entity_poly.entity_id
_entity_poly.type
_entity_poly.pdbx_seq_one_letter_code
_entity_poly.pdbx_strand_id
1 'polypeptide(L)'
;SGVPVADVSFTGVAVAVVSFAGIVVGVVSCIGVPVVTVSFSGVPVITVSFNDVPVAVVSFTSIGVAVVSFSDGSVIVVSFSGVPV
;
A
#
# COMPACT_ATOMS: atom_id res chain seq x y z
N SER A 1 2.44 6.70 -20.88
CA SER A 1 2.41 5.27 -20.55
C SER A 1 3.31 5.05 -19.35
N GLY A 2 2.74 4.69 -18.20
CA GLY A 2 3.55 4.37 -17.02
C GLY A 2 4.29 3.04 -17.21
N VAL A 3 5.51 2.95 -16.67
CA VAL A 3 6.25 1.68 -16.62
C VAL A 3 5.63 0.82 -15.52
N PRO A 4 5.23 -0.44 -15.81
CA PRO A 4 4.73 -1.33 -14.79
C PRO A 4 5.86 -1.75 -13.83
N VAL A 5 5.56 -1.72 -12.54
CA VAL A 5 6.45 -2.22 -11.48
C VAL A 5 5.86 -3.53 -10.97
N ALA A 6 6.64 -4.61 -11.03
CA ALA A 6 6.17 -5.91 -10.55
C ALA A 6 6.03 -5.92 -9.02
N ASP A 7 7.11 -5.56 -8.32
CA ASP A 7 7.21 -5.65 -6.86
C ASP A 7 7.90 -4.41 -6.27
N VAL A 8 7.37 -3.95 -5.13
CA VAL A 8 8.00 -2.95 -4.26
C VAL A 8 8.01 -3.47 -2.83
N SER A 9 9.19 -3.56 -2.22
CA SER A 9 9.37 -4.07 -0.86
C SER A 9 10.14 -3.09 0.03
N PHE A 10 9.61 -2.84 1.22
CA PHE A 10 10.29 -2.10 2.29
C PHE A 10 10.57 -3.04 3.47
N THR A 11 11.82 -3.18 3.87
CA THR A 11 12.22 -4.09 4.96
C THR A 11 13.26 -3.42 5.84
N GLY A 12 13.02 -3.38 7.15
CA GLY A 12 14.01 -2.83 8.08
C GLY A 12 14.22 -1.31 8.01
N VAL A 13 13.33 -0.58 7.34
CA VAL A 13 13.40 0.89 7.19
C VAL A 13 12.14 1.54 7.75
N ALA A 14 12.31 2.56 8.60
CA ALA A 14 11.20 3.40 9.04
C ALA A 14 10.85 4.39 7.93
N VAL A 15 9.59 4.39 7.50
CA VAL A 15 9.12 5.25 6.42
C VAL A 15 7.96 6.10 6.91
N ALA A 16 8.11 7.42 6.87
CA ALA A 16 7.03 8.31 7.25
C ALA A 16 5.88 8.24 6.23
N VAL A 17 6.19 8.35 4.93
CA VAL A 17 5.16 8.41 3.87
C VAL A 17 5.61 7.60 2.65
N VAL A 18 4.71 6.76 2.15
CA VAL A 18 4.84 6.08 0.85
C VAL A 18 3.63 6.46 -0.01
N SER A 19 3.89 6.92 -1.24
CA SER A 19 2.84 7.34 -2.17
C SER A 19 3.07 6.79 -3.57
N PHE A 20 2.05 6.13 -4.12
CA PHE A 20 2.04 5.63 -5.49
C PHE A 20 0.95 6.33 -6.30
N ALA A 21 1.33 6.96 -7.41
CA ALA A 21 0.42 7.70 -8.28
C ALA A 21 0.74 7.47 -9.76
N GLY A 22 -0.26 7.12 -10.56
CA GLY A 22 -0.15 6.98 -12.01
C GLY A 22 0.77 5.85 -12.52
N ILE A 23 1.09 4.86 -11.69
CA ILE A 23 1.91 3.68 -12.03
C ILE A 23 1.17 2.37 -11.79
N VAL A 24 1.41 1.34 -12.60
CA VAL A 24 0.87 0.00 -12.30
C VAL A 24 1.82 -0.70 -11.34
N VAL A 25 1.32 -1.19 -10.20
CA VAL A 25 2.12 -1.97 -9.24
C VAL A 25 1.46 -3.32 -9.02
N GLY A 26 2.19 -4.41 -9.25
CA GLY A 26 1.69 -5.75 -8.97
C GLY A 26 1.53 -5.94 -7.46
N VAL A 27 2.65 -5.87 -6.73
CA VAL A 27 2.71 -6.17 -5.30
C VAL A 27 3.44 -5.07 -4.53
N VAL A 28 2.89 -4.69 -3.37
CA VAL A 28 3.57 -3.85 -2.37
C VAL A 28 3.65 -4.59 -1.05
N SER A 29 4.86 -4.69 -0.49
CA SER A 29 5.13 -5.33 0.80
C SER A 29 5.90 -4.41 1.75
N CYS A 30 5.45 -4.33 3.01
CA CYS A 30 6.14 -3.60 4.08
C CYS A 30 6.36 -4.55 5.27
N ILE A 31 7.62 -4.68 5.73
CA ILE A 31 7.99 -5.66 6.76
C ILE A 31 8.86 -5.03 7.88
N GLY A 32 8.40 -5.21 9.12
CA GLY A 32 9.23 -5.13 10.34
C GLY A 32 9.54 -3.75 10.93
N VAL A 33 8.94 -2.65 10.44
CA VAL A 33 9.21 -1.28 10.96
C VAL A 33 8.02 -0.34 10.74
N PRO A 34 7.73 0.67 11.61
CA PRO A 34 6.56 1.53 11.49
C PRO A 34 6.46 2.30 10.17
N VAL A 35 5.23 2.40 9.66
CA VAL A 35 4.87 3.28 8.54
C VAL A 35 3.75 4.22 8.98
N VAL A 36 3.92 5.53 8.81
CA VAL A 36 2.87 6.47 9.24
C VAL A 36 1.75 6.51 8.20
N THR A 37 2.08 6.73 6.92
CA THR A 37 1.07 6.86 5.87
C THR A 37 1.46 6.10 4.60
N VAL A 38 0.52 5.35 4.04
CA VAL A 38 0.62 4.76 2.70
C VAL A 38 -0.57 5.20 1.84
N SER A 39 -0.31 5.70 0.63
CA SER A 39 -1.34 6.20 -0.28
C SER A 39 -1.19 5.66 -1.70
N PHE A 40 -2.30 5.26 -2.30
CA PHE A 40 -2.39 4.79 -3.68
C PHE A 40 -3.47 5.59 -4.43
N SER A 41 -3.12 6.17 -5.58
CA SER A 41 -4.05 7.00 -6.36
C SER A 41 -3.96 6.77 -7.86
N GLY A 42 -5.08 6.44 -8.51
CA GLY A 42 -5.14 6.29 -9.97
C GLY A 42 -4.29 5.14 -10.51
N VAL A 43 -4.20 4.04 -9.75
CA VAL A 43 -3.30 2.90 -10.00
C VAL A 43 -4.04 1.59 -9.80
N PRO A 44 -4.00 0.61 -10.72
CA PRO A 44 -4.37 -0.75 -10.39
C PRO A 44 -3.27 -1.38 -9.52
N VAL A 45 -3.64 -1.88 -8.35
CA VAL A 45 -2.73 -2.58 -7.42
C VAL A 45 -3.30 -3.95 -7.15
N ILE A 46 -2.54 -5.00 -7.45
CA ILE A 46 -3.07 -6.37 -7.33
C ILE A 46 -3.01 -6.80 -5.87
N THR A 47 -1.91 -6.53 -5.16
CA THR A 47 -1.74 -6.97 -3.77
C THR A 47 -0.98 -5.96 -2.94
N VAL A 48 -1.48 -5.67 -1.74
CA VAL A 48 -0.77 -4.90 -0.71
C VAL A 48 -0.70 -5.72 0.57
N SER A 49 0.49 -5.83 1.16
CA SER A 49 0.73 -6.61 2.36
C SER A 49 1.60 -5.86 3.38
N PHE A 50 1.16 -5.86 4.63
CA PHE A 50 1.92 -5.31 5.76
C PHE A 50 2.14 -6.43 6.77
N ASN A 51 3.40 -6.70 7.14
CA ASN A 51 3.74 -7.76 8.08
C ASN A 51 4.67 -7.26 9.19
N ASP A 52 4.32 -7.48 10.45
CA ASP A 52 5.10 -6.97 11.60
C ASP A 52 5.30 -5.43 11.56
N VAL A 53 4.32 -4.69 11.03
CA VAL A 53 4.38 -3.24 10.85
C VAL A 53 3.18 -2.55 11.51
N PRO A 54 3.38 -1.61 12.44
CA PRO A 54 2.33 -0.66 12.79
C PRO A 54 2.16 0.36 11.66
N VAL A 55 0.94 0.46 11.12
CA VAL A 55 0.55 1.41 10.08
C VAL A 55 -0.52 2.35 10.61
N ALA A 56 -0.27 3.67 10.62
CA ALA A 56 -1.29 4.60 11.09
C ALA A 56 -2.41 4.80 10.05
N VAL A 57 -2.05 5.05 8.78
CA VAL A 57 -3.02 5.35 7.72
C VAL A 57 -2.68 4.63 6.42
N VAL A 58 -3.68 3.94 5.85
CA VAL A 58 -3.64 3.43 4.48
C VAL A 58 -4.81 4.01 3.68
N SER A 59 -4.52 4.59 2.53
CA SER A 59 -5.51 5.28 1.68
C SER A 59 -5.45 4.81 0.24
N PHE A 60 -6.62 4.54 -0.33
CA PHE A 60 -6.80 3.99 -1.65
C PHE A 60 -7.82 4.83 -2.43
N THR A 61 -7.41 5.48 -3.53
CA THR A 61 -8.26 6.43 -4.28
C THR A 61 -8.28 6.14 -5.77
N SER A 62 -9.46 5.93 -6.35
CA SER A 62 -9.65 5.71 -7.80
C SER A 62 -8.76 4.57 -8.33
N ILE A 63 -8.74 3.46 -7.60
CA ILE A 63 -7.89 2.30 -7.86
C ILE A 63 -8.72 1.03 -7.98
N GLY A 64 -8.19 0.02 -8.68
CA GLY A 64 -8.67 -1.36 -8.55
C GLY A 64 -7.73 -2.11 -7.63
N VAL A 65 -8.19 -2.49 -6.42
CA VAL A 65 -7.44 -3.37 -5.50
C VAL A 65 -8.08 -4.73 -5.46
N ALA A 66 -7.28 -5.78 -5.69
CA ALA A 66 -7.78 -7.14 -5.55
C ALA A 66 -7.60 -7.67 -4.12
N VAL A 67 -6.46 -7.40 -3.46
CA VAL A 67 -6.16 -7.94 -2.12
C VAL A 67 -5.40 -6.92 -1.27
N VAL A 68 -5.86 -6.73 -0.02
CA VAL A 68 -5.11 -6.05 1.05
C VAL A 68 -5.00 -7.01 2.24
N SER A 69 -3.79 -7.18 2.78
CA SER A 69 -3.53 -8.06 3.91
C SER A 69 -2.66 -7.40 4.96
N PHE A 70 -2.99 -7.68 6.23
CA PHE A 70 -2.27 -7.19 7.39
C PHE A 70 -2.00 -8.38 8.31
N SER A 71 -0.73 -8.61 8.63
CA SER A 71 -0.28 -9.70 9.48
C SER A 71 0.59 -9.12 10.60
N ASP A 72 0.31 -9.52 11.83
CA ASP A 72 1.11 -9.19 13.02
C ASP A 72 1.51 -7.71 13.18
N GLY A 73 0.60 -6.80 12.82
CA GLY A 73 0.78 -5.35 12.94
C GLY A 73 -0.52 -4.63 13.30
N SER A 74 -0.42 -3.41 13.83
CA SER A 74 -1.58 -2.58 14.15
C SER A 74 -1.86 -1.59 13.01
N VAL A 75 -3.06 -1.68 12.43
CA VAL A 75 -3.54 -0.71 11.44
C VAL A 75 -4.61 0.14 12.10
N ILE A 76 -4.44 1.46 12.09
CA ILE A 76 -5.39 2.36 12.75
C ILE A 76 -6.51 2.75 11.79
N VAL A 77 -6.17 3.14 10.56
CA VAL A 77 -7.14 3.62 9.56
C VAL A 77 -6.87 3.02 8.19
N VAL A 78 -7.92 2.49 7.57
CA VAL A 78 -7.94 2.13 6.14
C VAL A 78 -9.09 2.87 5.46
N SER A 79 -8.81 3.56 4.37
CA SER A 79 -9.81 4.31 3.59
C SER A 79 -9.78 3.94 2.12
N PHE A 80 -10.97 3.78 1.54
CA PHE A 80 -11.18 3.51 0.12
C PHE A 80 -12.13 4.56 -0.46
N SER A 81 -11.77 5.15 -1.60
CA SER A 81 -12.57 6.15 -2.31
C SER A 81 -12.51 5.92 -3.81
N GLY A 82 -13.64 5.96 -4.51
CA GLY A 82 -13.68 5.77 -5.96
C GLY A 82 -13.17 4.40 -6.44
N VAL A 83 -13.19 3.39 -5.57
CA VAL A 83 -12.84 2.01 -5.90
C VAL A 83 -14.09 1.32 -6.47
N PRO A 84 -14.08 0.82 -7.72
CA PRO A 84 -15.18 0.00 -8.21
C PRO A 84 -15.25 -1.28 -7.38
N VAL A 85 -16.41 -1.53 -6.76
CA VAL A 85 -16.74 -2.75 -6.01
C VAL A 85 -17.27 -3.85 -6.93
#